data_AF-A0A1W1CPS7-F1
#
_entry.id   AF-A0A1W1CPS7-F1
#
_cell.length_a   1.000
_cell.length_b   1.000
_cell.length_c   1.000
_cell.angle_alpha   90.00
_cell.angle_beta   90.00
_cell.angle_gamma   90.00
#
_symmetry.space_group_name_H-M   'P 1'
#
loop_
_entity.id
_entity.type
_entity.pdbx_description
1 polymer ?
#
loop_
_entity_poly.entity_id
_entity_poly.type
_entity_poly.pdbx_seq_one_letter_code
_entity_poly.pdbx_strand_id
1 'polypeptide(L)'
;MKKLLWIFFPFLLFGQEAFISYSEYGQMLYQNPRGISCVQCHGKNGEGISIIKYKEGDKLKELRGADIRNMNLISMQKALNAYHKVMPRYYLTNKEIEAIYDYLKVKNSF
;
A
#
# COMPACT_ATOMS: atom_id res chain seq x y z
N MET A 1 -35.65 -32.44 -20.28
CA MET A 1 -34.62 -31.38 -20.18
C MET A 1 -34.81 -30.39 -19.02
N LYS A 2 -35.80 -30.55 -18.13
CA LYS A 2 -36.01 -29.63 -16.97
C LYS A 2 -35.30 -30.05 -15.67
N LYS A 3 -34.90 -31.32 -15.56
CA LYS A 3 -34.24 -31.87 -14.35
C LYS A 3 -32.74 -31.55 -14.25
N LEU A 4 -32.10 -31.17 -15.37
CA LEU A 4 -30.66 -30.84 -15.40
C LEU A 4 -30.37 -29.46 -14.78
N LEU A 5 -31.35 -28.55 -14.81
CA LEU A 5 -31.26 -27.22 -14.17
C LEU A 5 -31.27 -27.30 -12.63
N TRP A 6 -31.76 -28.40 -12.04
CA TRP A 6 -31.83 -28.56 -10.59
C TRP A 6 -30.52 -29.07 -9.96
N ILE A 7 -29.60 -29.58 -10.77
CA ILE A 7 -28.29 -30.08 -10.31
C ILE A 7 -27.29 -28.93 -10.10
N PHE A 8 -27.47 -27.78 -10.77
CA PHE A 8 -26.61 -26.60 -10.62
C PHE A 8 -27.07 -25.61 -9.54
N PHE A 9 -28.30 -25.75 -9.02
CA PHE A 9 -28.84 -24.86 -8.00
C PHE A 9 -28.10 -24.88 -6.64
N PRO A 10 -27.54 -26.00 -6.13
CA PRO A 10 -26.87 -26.00 -4.84
C PRO A 10 -25.49 -25.33 -4.85
N PHE A 11 -24.88 -25.15 -6.03
CA PHE A 11 -23.52 -24.61 -6.14
C PHE A 11 -23.46 -23.08 -6.02
N LEU A 12 -24.57 -22.38 -6.22
CA LEU A 12 -24.67 -20.93 -6.11
C LEU A 12 -24.83 -20.43 -4.67
N LEU A 13 -25.10 -21.32 -3.70
CA LEU A 13 -25.41 -20.96 -2.31
C LEU A 13 -24.20 -20.96 -1.36
N PHE A 14 -23.00 -21.30 -1.84
CA PHE A 14 -21.76 -21.32 -1.04
C PHE A 14 -20.77 -20.21 -1.42
N GLY A 15 -21.26 -19.05 -1.86
CA GLY A 15 -20.43 -17.84 -1.96
C GLY A 15 -20.18 -17.28 -0.56
N GLN A 16 -19.05 -17.64 0.06
CA GLN A 16 -18.57 -16.88 1.21
C GLN A 16 -18.05 -15.53 0.69
N GLU A 17 -18.74 -14.45 1.01
CA GLU A 17 -18.21 -13.09 0.91
C GLU A 17 -17.08 -12.95 1.95
N ALA A 18 -15.87 -13.40 1.60
CA ALA A 18 -14.69 -13.15 2.42
C ALA A 18 -14.32 -11.68 2.29
N PHE A 19 -14.71 -10.86 3.27
CA PHE A 19 -14.21 -9.51 3.39
C PHE A 19 -12.68 -9.54 3.49
N ILE A 20 -12.01 -8.60 2.81
CA ILE A 20 -10.57 -8.42 2.95
C ILE A 20 -10.23 -8.08 4.41
N SER A 21 -9.16 -8.66 4.91
CA SER A 21 -8.61 -8.32 6.22
C SER A 21 -8.09 -6.87 6.24
N TYR A 22 -7.91 -6.31 7.44
CA TYR A 22 -7.38 -4.96 7.60
C TYR A 22 -5.98 -4.80 6.98
N SER A 23 -5.14 -5.82 7.10
CA SER A 23 -3.81 -5.87 6.47
C SER A 23 -3.89 -5.96 4.95
N GLU A 24 -4.84 -6.73 4.39
CA GLU A 24 -5.04 -6.80 2.93
C GLU A 24 -5.57 -5.48 2.37
N TYR A 25 -6.44 -4.79 3.12
CA TYR A 25 -6.86 -3.43 2.79
C TYR A 25 -5.67 -2.47 2.81
N GLY A 26 -4.83 -2.54 3.85
CA GLY A 26 -3.58 -1.77 3.93
C GLY A 26 -2.62 -2.04 2.77
N GLN A 27 -2.49 -3.31 2.37
CA GLN A 27 -1.70 -3.70 1.21
C GLN A 27 -2.24 -3.07 -0.07
N MET A 28 -3.56 -3.15 -0.29
CA MET A 28 -4.21 -2.56 -1.45
C MET A 28 -3.96 -1.05 -1.52
N LEU A 29 -4.09 -0.33 -0.40
CA LEU A 29 -3.81 1.10 -0.31
C LEU A 29 -2.32 1.42 -0.55
N TYR A 30 -1.41 0.61 -0.02
CA TYR A 30 0.03 0.80 -0.23
C TYR A 30 0.43 0.60 -1.70
N GLN A 31 -0.20 -0.37 -2.36
CA GLN A 31 0.05 -0.67 -3.77
C GLN A 31 -0.66 0.33 -4.70
N ASN A 32 -1.88 0.73 -4.36
CA ASN A 32 -2.78 1.49 -5.22
C ASN A 32 -3.46 2.63 -4.44
N PRO A 33 -2.71 3.63 -3.95
CA PRO A 33 -3.32 4.78 -3.31
C PRO A 33 -3.99 5.67 -4.37
N ARG A 34 -4.66 6.73 -3.93
CA ARG A 34 -5.19 7.79 -4.79
C ARG A 34 -4.04 8.63 -5.39
N GLY A 35 -3.26 8.06 -6.30
CA GLY A 35 -2.07 8.67 -6.89
C GLY A 35 -0.99 7.66 -7.24
N ILE A 36 0.28 8.06 -7.14
CA ILE A 36 1.43 7.20 -7.41
C ILE A 36 1.54 6.08 -6.37
N SER A 37 1.91 4.87 -6.77
CA SER A 37 2.05 3.74 -5.84
C SER A 37 3.13 4.01 -4.80
N CYS A 38 2.85 3.73 -3.52
CA CYS A 38 3.86 3.87 -2.46
C CYS A 38 5.07 2.96 -2.73
N VAL A 39 4.83 1.79 -3.34
CA VAL A 39 5.86 0.82 -3.73
C VAL A 39 6.88 1.41 -4.69
N GLN A 40 6.47 2.30 -5.60
CA GLN A 40 7.35 2.91 -6.60
C GLN A 40 8.42 3.83 -6.00
N CYS A 41 8.27 4.23 -4.73
CA CYS A 41 9.22 5.07 -4.01
C CYS A 41 9.80 4.37 -2.78
N HIS A 42 8.95 3.68 -2.03
CA HIS A 42 9.31 3.06 -0.76
C HIS A 42 9.61 1.56 -0.87
N GLY A 43 9.53 0.95 -2.05
CA GLY A 43 9.81 -0.47 -2.24
C GLY A 43 8.67 -1.37 -1.75
N LYS A 44 8.80 -2.67 -1.98
CA LYS A 44 7.68 -3.61 -1.73
C LYS A 44 7.41 -3.81 -0.24
N ASN A 45 8.45 -3.70 0.58
CA ASN A 45 8.40 -3.91 2.02
C ASN A 45 8.59 -2.61 2.80
N GLY A 46 8.74 -1.46 2.12
CA GLY A 46 8.99 -0.17 2.77
C GLY A 46 10.48 0.15 2.93
N GLU A 47 11.39 -0.59 2.32
CA GLU A 47 12.84 -0.43 2.41
C GLU A 47 13.40 0.88 1.82
N GLY A 48 12.60 1.61 1.05
CA GLY A 48 13.03 2.77 0.27
C GLY A 48 13.86 2.36 -0.94
N ILE A 49 13.55 2.89 -2.13
CA ILE A 49 14.27 2.58 -3.37
C ILE A 49 14.77 3.83 -4.10
N SER A 50 15.81 3.64 -4.92
CA SER A 50 16.31 4.69 -5.83
C SER A 50 15.24 4.98 -6.88
N ILE A 51 14.69 6.20 -6.87
CA ILE A 51 13.67 6.63 -7.83
C ILE A 51 14.37 7.10 -9.11
N ILE A 52 15.37 7.97 -8.98
CA ILE A 52 16.16 8.47 -10.11
C ILE A 52 17.54 8.91 -9.66
N LYS A 53 18.53 8.73 -10.54
CA LYS A 53 19.86 9.32 -10.43
C LYS A 53 20.04 10.33 -11.54
N TYR A 54 20.52 11.52 -11.21
CA TYR A 54 20.69 12.60 -12.18
C TYR A 54 21.94 13.43 -11.83
N LYS A 55 22.44 14.16 -12.82
CA LYS A 55 23.58 15.07 -12.66
C LYS A 55 23.06 16.49 -12.51
N GLU A 56 23.55 17.20 -11.51
CA GLU A 56 23.33 18.65 -11.36
C GLU A 56 24.70 19.33 -11.33
N GLY A 57 25.08 19.93 -12.47
CA GLY A 57 26.46 20.38 -12.69
C GLY A 57 27.43 19.20 -12.76
N ASP A 58 28.39 19.14 -11.84
CA ASP A 58 29.34 18.02 -11.69
C ASP A 58 28.99 17.05 -10.57
N LYS A 59 27.88 17.29 -9.84
CA LYS A 59 27.46 16.43 -8.73
C LYS A 59 26.44 15.40 -9.21
N LEU A 60 26.69 14.13 -8.91
CA LEU A 60 25.67 13.08 -9.01
C LEU A 60 24.74 13.16 -7.80
N LYS A 61 23.43 13.19 -8.07
CA LYS A 61 22.37 13.17 -7.08
C LYS A 61 21.49 11.95 -7.26
N GLU A 62 20.96 11.44 -6.16
CA GLU A 62 19.96 10.38 -6.13
C GLU A 62 18.74 10.88 -5.39
N LEU A 63 17.58 10.73 -6.02
CA LEU A 63 16.29 10.85 -5.36
C LEU A 63 15.87 9.44 -4.93
N ARG A 64 15.69 9.25 -3.63
CA ARG A 64 15.35 7.96 -3.03
C ARG A 64 14.18 8.11 -2.08
N GLY A 65 13.26 7.14 -2.08
CA GLY A 65 12.25 7.08 -1.01
C GLY A 65 12.89 6.67 0.31
N ALA A 66 12.34 7.18 1.42
CA ALA A 66 12.81 6.84 2.76
C ALA A 66 12.52 5.37 3.10
N ASP A 67 13.36 4.75 3.94
CA ASP A 67 13.04 3.48 4.59
C ASP A 67 12.01 3.72 5.70
N ILE A 68 10.86 3.06 5.58
CA ILE A 68 9.69 3.22 6.45
C ILE A 68 9.36 1.93 7.22
N ARG A 69 10.17 0.86 7.12
CA ARG A 69 9.92 -0.42 7.82
C ARG A 69 9.78 -0.25 9.32
N ASN A 70 10.63 0.61 9.89
CA ASN A 70 10.72 0.86 11.32
C ASN A 70 10.05 2.17 11.77
N MET A 71 9.31 2.83 10.88
CA MET A 71 8.57 4.04 11.23
C MET A 71 7.45 3.71 12.23
N ASN A 72 7.17 4.62 13.18
CA ASN A 72 6.00 4.51 14.06
C ASN A 72 4.76 5.18 13.42
N LEU A 73 3.57 4.81 13.89
CA LEU A 73 2.29 5.26 13.31
C LEU A 73 2.16 6.80 13.29
N ILE A 74 2.58 7.49 14.36
CA ILE A 74 2.49 8.95 14.46
C ILE A 74 3.36 9.63 13.39
N SER A 75 4.59 9.14 13.20
CA SER A 75 5.49 9.62 12.15
C SER A 75 4.92 9.37 10.76
N MET A 76 4.29 8.22 10.53
CA MET A 76 3.65 7.91 9.25
C MET A 76 2.45 8.82 8.97
N GLN A 77 1.58 9.04 9.96
CA GLN A 77 0.45 9.97 9.86
C GLN A 77 0.93 11.40 9.56
N LYS A 78 1.99 11.85 10.24
CA LYS A 78 2.59 13.16 9.99
C LYS A 78 3.14 13.25 8.56
N ALA A 79 3.85 12.23 8.10
CA ALA A 79 4.43 12.20 6.76
C ALA A 79 3.36 12.21 5.66
N LEU A 80 2.30 11.39 5.77
CA LEU A 80 1.25 11.30 4.76
C LEU A 80 0.33 12.53 4.72
N ASN A 81 0.27 13.29 5.83
CA ASN A 81 -0.50 14.53 5.90
C ASN A 81 0.29 15.79 5.56
N ALA A 82 1.63 15.74 5.62
CA ALA A 82 2.50 16.85 5.29
C ALA A 82 2.60 17.09 3.77
N TYR A 83 2.97 18.31 3.39
CA TYR A 83 3.38 18.63 2.04
C TYR A 83 4.82 18.18 1.82
N HIS A 84 5.07 17.51 0.69
CA HIS A 84 6.42 17.16 0.21
C HIS A 84 6.60 17.65 -1.23
N LYS A 85 7.84 17.93 -1.62
CA LYS A 85 8.16 18.37 -2.99
C LYS A 85 7.96 17.27 -4.04
N VAL A 86 8.12 16.01 -3.64
CA VAL A 86 8.13 14.83 -4.54
C VAL A 86 7.00 13.86 -4.21
N MET A 87 6.85 13.49 -2.94
CA MET A 87 5.80 12.57 -2.51
C MET A 87 4.43 13.28 -2.55
N PRO A 88 3.44 12.78 -3.30
CA PRO A 88 2.14 13.42 -3.39
C PRO A 88 1.34 13.23 -2.09
N ARG A 89 0.32 14.07 -1.92
CA ARG A 89 -0.65 13.93 -0.84
C ARG A 89 -1.80 13.02 -1.29
N TYR A 90 -2.09 11.99 -0.50
CA TYR A 90 -3.08 10.95 -0.85
C TYR A 90 -4.47 11.18 -0.25
N TYR A 91 -4.61 12.16 0.66
CA TYR A 91 -5.87 12.47 1.37
C TYR A 91 -6.50 11.26 2.08
N LEU A 92 -5.65 10.42 2.68
CA LEU A 92 -6.05 9.25 3.45
C LEU A 92 -6.63 9.66 4.81
N THR A 93 -7.62 8.92 5.26
CA THR A 93 -8.13 8.96 6.63
C THR A 93 -7.13 8.33 7.59
N ASN A 94 -7.24 8.65 8.88
CA ASN A 94 -6.35 8.05 9.89
C ASN A 94 -6.42 6.51 9.92
N LYS A 95 -7.60 5.93 9.67
CA LYS A 95 -7.80 4.47 9.58
C LYS A 95 -7.13 3.87 8.34
N GLU A 96 -7.22 4.53 7.19
CA GLU A 96 -6.49 4.08 5.99
C GLU A 96 -4.97 4.10 6.23
N ILE A 97 -4.45 5.12 6.92
CA ILE A 97 -3.03 5.20 7.28
C ILE A 97 -2.64 4.08 8.25
N GLU A 98 -3.47 3.81 9.24
CA GLU A 98 -3.26 2.72 10.20
C GLU A 98 -3.29 1.34 9.51
N ALA A 99 -4.18 1.12 8.53
CA ALA A 99 -4.17 -0.10 7.73
C ALA A 99 -2.85 -0.30 6.96
N ILE A 100 -2.32 0.76 6.34
CA ILE A 100 -1.01 0.72 5.66
C ILE A 100 0.11 0.41 6.66
N TYR A 101 0.08 1.04 7.84
CA TYR A 101 1.05 0.81 8.91
C TYR A 101 1.04 -0.65 9.36
N ASP A 102 -0.15 -1.21 9.64
CA ASP A 102 -0.32 -2.59 10.07
C ASP A 102 0.15 -3.57 9.00
N TYR A 103 -0.19 -3.33 7.73
CA TYR A 103 0.32 -4.10 6.61
C TYR A 103 1.86 -4.13 6.62
N LEU A 104 2.52 -2.99 6.74
CA LEU A 104 3.98 -2.92 6.75
C LEU A 104 4.59 -3.59 7.98
N LYS A 105 3.93 -3.55 9.14
CA LYS A 105 4.37 -4.29 10.33
C LYS A 105 4.26 -5.79 10.12
N VAL A 106 3.08 -6.29 9.76
CA VAL A 106 2.85 -7.71 9.45
C VAL A 106 3.83 -8.21 8.39
N LYS A 107 4.09 -7.40 7.36
CA LYS A 107 5.00 -7.74 6.26
C LYS A 107 6.46 -7.89 6.69
N ASN A 108 6.91 -7.17 7.71
CA ASN A 108 8.30 -7.13 8.18
C ASN A 108 8.50 -7.83 9.55
N SER A 109 7.49 -8.56 10.06
CA SER A 109 7.57 -9.28 11.34
C SER A 109 8.43 -10.56 11.31
N PHE A 110 9.12 -10.85 10.21
CA PHE A 110 10.01 -12.01 10.03
C PHE A 110 11.30 -11.62 9.31
#